data_AF-A0A2E3SHF9-F1
#
_entry.id   AF-A0A2E3SHF9-F1
#
_cell.length_a   1.000
_cell.length_b   1.000
_cell.length_c   1.000
_cell.angle_alpha   90.00
_cell.angle_beta   90.00
_cell.angle_gamma   90.00
#
_symmetry.space_group_name_H-M   'P 1'
#
loop_
_entity.id
_entity.type
_entity.pdbx_description
1 polymer ?
#
loop_
_entity_poly.entity_id
_entity_poly.type
_entity_poly.pdbx_seq_one_letter_code
_entity_poly.pdbx_strand_id
1 'polypeptide(L)'
;MAELKHLSSNTSVDNITEVLHEDAGVIIDKVVDSNFLEALNNELDPFLSHDNFGRDEFTGFKTKRIGALIARSEKCRELAL
;
A
#
# COMPACT_ATOMS: atom_id res chain seq x y z
N MET A 1 6.46 -23.21 4.72
CA MET A 1 5.69 -21.95 4.72
C MET A 1 5.23 -21.71 3.31
N ALA A 2 4.00 -21.24 3.10
CA ALA A 2 3.58 -20.80 1.78
C ALA A 2 4.35 -19.52 1.42
N GLU A 3 4.84 -19.43 0.19
CA GLU A 3 5.47 -18.22 -0.35
C GLU A 3 4.44 -17.48 -1.21
N LEU A 4 4.47 -16.15 -1.17
CA LEU A 4 3.60 -15.33 -2.02
C LEU A 4 4.14 -15.34 -3.46
N LYS A 5 3.27 -15.59 -4.44
CA LYS A 5 3.63 -15.47 -5.86
C LYS A 5 3.86 -14.00 -6.21
N HIS A 6 4.87 -13.75 -7.02
CA HIS A 6 5.18 -12.45 -7.60
C HIS A 6 4.79 -12.43 -9.09
N LEU A 7 4.09 -11.38 -9.50
CA LEU A 7 3.66 -11.15 -10.88
C LEU A 7 4.16 -9.79 -11.37
N SER A 8 4.28 -9.66 -12.69
CA SER A 8 4.60 -8.39 -13.33
C SER A 8 3.38 -7.47 -13.32
N SER A 9 3.60 -6.15 -13.30
CA SER A 9 2.53 -5.15 -13.49
C SER A 9 1.78 -5.28 -14.83
N ASN A 10 2.37 -5.98 -15.81
CA ASN A 10 1.76 -6.25 -17.11
C ASN A 10 0.98 -7.58 -17.17
N THR A 11 0.92 -8.33 -16.07
CA THR A 11 0.15 -9.58 -16.01
C THR A 11 -1.35 -9.28 -16.11
N SER A 12 -2.09 -10.13 -16.83
CA SER A 12 -3.54 -9.96 -17.00
C SER A 12 -4.28 -10.08 -15.67
N VAL A 13 -5.41 -9.37 -15.56
CA VAL A 13 -6.28 -9.41 -14.38
C VAL A 13 -6.79 -10.83 -14.09
N ASP A 14 -7.09 -11.61 -15.13
CA ASP A 14 -7.55 -12.99 -14.96
C ASP A 14 -6.50 -13.87 -14.26
N ASN A 15 -5.24 -13.77 -14.68
CA ASN A 15 -4.15 -14.54 -14.07
C ASN A 15 -3.87 -14.06 -12.63
N ILE A 16 -3.95 -12.75 -12.37
CA ILE A 16 -3.83 -12.20 -11.00
C ILE A 16 -4.95 -12.76 -10.11
N THR A 17 -6.18 -12.83 -10.64
CA THR A 17 -7.36 -13.31 -9.91
C THR A 17 -7.29 -14.81 -9.64
N GLU A 18 -6.80 -15.60 -10.59
CA GLU A 18 -6.56 -17.03 -10.41
C GLU A 18 -5.58 -17.29 -9.26
N VAL A 19 -4.44 -16.57 -9.26
CA VAL A 19 -3.47 -16.66 -8.16
C VAL A 19 -4.07 -16.23 -6.82
N LEU A 20 -4.84 -15.15 -6.79
CA LEU A 20 -5.53 -14.72 -5.56
C LEU A 20 -6.51 -15.78 -5.04
N HIS A 21 -7.21 -16.48 -5.92
CA HIS A 21 -8.14 -17.54 -5.55
C HIS A 21 -7.42 -18.77 -4.99
N GLU A 22 -6.25 -19.13 -5.56
CA GLU A 22 -5.45 -20.28 -5.11
C GLU A 22 -4.65 -19.99 -3.83
N ASP A 23 -3.97 -18.84 -3.77
CA ASP A 23 -2.94 -18.55 -2.78
C ASP A 23 -3.37 -17.52 -1.72
N ALA A 24 -4.57 -16.93 -1.85
CA ALA A 24 -5.11 -15.87 -0.98
C ALA A 24 -4.24 -14.59 -0.88
N GLY A 25 -3.22 -14.47 -1.72
CA GLY A 25 -2.33 -13.31 -1.75
C GLY A 25 -1.36 -13.37 -2.93
N VAL A 26 -1.07 -12.19 -3.50
CA VAL A 26 -0.13 -12.03 -4.61
C VAL A 26 0.59 -10.69 -4.48
N ILE A 27 1.87 -10.66 -4.86
CA ILE A 27 2.63 -9.43 -4.98
C ILE A 27 2.69 -9.05 -6.46
N ILE A 28 2.32 -7.82 -6.78
CA ILE A 28 2.48 -7.26 -8.13
C ILE A 28 3.68 -6.33 -8.09
N ASP A 29 4.74 -6.71 -8.80
CA ASP A 29 5.99 -5.97 -8.80
C ASP A 29 5.86 -4.71 -9.66
N LYS A 30 6.43 -3.60 -9.17
CA LYS A 30 6.63 -2.34 -9.93
C LYS A 30 5.34 -1.73 -10.49
N VAL A 31 4.23 -1.82 -9.74
CA VAL A 31 2.96 -1.15 -10.09
C VAL A 31 3.13 0.37 -10.20
N VAL A 32 3.99 0.95 -9.37
CA VAL A 32 4.36 2.37 -9.41
C VAL A 32 5.88 2.52 -9.47
N ASP A 33 6.35 3.61 -10.09
CA ASP A 33 7.78 3.91 -10.17
C ASP A 33 8.31 4.60 -8.89
N SER A 34 9.63 4.75 -8.84
CA SER A 34 10.33 5.34 -7.68
C SER A 34 10.01 6.81 -7.47
N ASN A 35 9.79 7.59 -8.53
CA ASN A 35 9.45 9.01 -8.41
C ASN A 35 8.05 9.18 -7.82
N PHE A 36 7.10 8.32 -8.22
CA PHE A 36 5.77 8.27 -7.63
C PHE A 36 5.83 7.95 -6.14
N LEU A 37 6.64 6.94 -5.76
CA LEU A 37 6.82 6.57 -4.35
C LEU A 37 7.47 7.69 -3.53
N GLU A 38 8.44 8.40 -4.08
CA GLU A 38 9.06 9.55 -3.41
C GLU A 38 8.06 10.68 -3.18
N ALA A 39 7.29 11.05 -4.21
CA ALA A 39 6.23 12.05 -4.09
C ALA A 39 5.18 11.66 -3.05
N LEU A 40 4.70 10.40 -3.09
CA LEU A 40 3.75 9.86 -2.12
C LEU A 40 4.30 9.95 -0.69
N ASN A 41 5.55 9.56 -0.48
CA ASN A 41 6.17 9.63 0.85
C ASN A 41 6.28 11.07 1.35
N ASN A 42 6.69 12.01 0.50
CA ASN A 42 6.79 13.44 0.85
C ASN A 42 5.43 14.05 1.20
N GLU A 43 4.37 13.65 0.49
CA GLU A 43 3.00 14.11 0.78
C GLU A 43 2.47 13.55 2.12
N LEU A 44 2.84 12.32 2.48
CA LEU A 44 2.36 11.66 3.69
C LEU A 44 3.22 11.93 4.94
N ASP A 45 4.49 12.30 4.77
CA ASP A 45 5.44 12.53 5.88
C ASP A 45 4.93 13.53 6.94
N PRO A 46 4.35 14.69 6.59
CA PRO A 46 3.82 15.63 7.58
C PRO A 46 2.73 15.02 8.49
N PHE A 47 1.99 14.02 8.00
CA PHE A 47 0.92 13.36 8.74
C PHE A 47 1.42 12.18 9.59
N LEU A 48 2.55 11.58 9.21
CA LEU A 48 3.17 10.43 9.89
C LEU A 48 4.26 10.85 10.90
N SER A 49 4.87 12.01 10.71
CA SER A 49 5.91 12.54 11.60
C SER A 49 5.39 12.87 13.00
N HIS A 50 4.10 13.17 13.14
CA HIS A 50 3.46 13.37 14.45
C HIS A 50 3.48 12.08 15.30
N ASP A 51 3.68 12.21 16.61
CA ASP A 51 3.66 11.10 17.57
C ASP A 51 2.23 10.63 17.88
N ASN A 52 1.61 10.04 16.87
CA ASN A 52 0.28 9.44 16.92
C ASN A 52 0.38 7.90 16.88
N PHE A 53 1.01 7.32 17.89
CA PHE A 53 1.06 5.86 18.05
C PHE A 53 -0.32 5.30 18.45
N GLY A 54 -0.54 4.02 18.12
CA GLY A 54 -1.69 3.27 18.60
C GLY A 54 -1.80 3.29 20.12
N ARG A 55 -3.03 3.26 20.63
CA ARG A 55 -3.36 3.45 22.05
C ARG A 55 -3.74 2.14 22.75
N ASP A 56 -3.82 1.05 22.00
CA ASP A 56 -4.30 -0.26 22.45
C ASP A 56 -3.67 -1.41 21.65
N GLU A 57 -3.99 -2.64 22.03
CA GLU A 57 -3.48 -3.87 21.40
C GLU A 57 -3.92 -4.03 19.94
N PHE A 58 -5.07 -3.46 19.56
CA PHE A 58 -5.58 -3.53 18.20
C PHE A 58 -4.84 -2.56 17.26
N THR A 59 -4.59 -1.35 17.74
CA THR A 59 -3.91 -0.31 16.98
C THR A 59 -2.39 -0.48 16.98
N GLY A 60 -1.84 -1.09 18.03
CA GLY A 60 -0.42 -1.35 18.21
C GLY A 60 0.34 -0.13 18.73
N PHE A 61 0.96 -0.26 19.89
CA PHE A 61 1.67 0.84 20.57
C PHE A 61 2.89 1.40 19.83
N LYS A 62 3.32 0.74 18.75
CA LYS A 62 4.44 1.16 17.89
C LYS A 62 4.04 1.38 16.44
N THR A 63 2.75 1.38 16.14
CA THR A 63 2.23 1.54 14.78
C THR A 63 1.63 2.93 14.63
N LYS A 64 1.91 3.58 13.50
CA LYS A 64 1.26 4.84 13.10
C LYS A 64 0.25 4.54 11.99
N ARG A 65 -0.94 5.13 12.07
CA ARG A 65 -2.00 4.98 11.07
C ARG A 65 -2.57 6.36 10.73
N ILE A 66 -2.80 6.60 9.45
CA ILE A 66 -3.44 7.82 8.96
C ILE A 66 -4.58 7.46 8.01
N GLY A 67 -5.73 8.10 8.19
CA GLY A 67 -6.88 7.98 7.30
C GLY A 67 -7.03 9.19 6.38
N ALA A 68 -8.12 9.23 5.62
CA ALA A 68 -8.46 10.34 4.72
C ALA A 68 -7.37 10.65 3.67
N LEU A 69 -6.71 9.61 3.14
CA LEU A 69 -5.58 9.73 2.21
C LEU A 69 -5.93 10.52 0.94
N ILE A 70 -7.12 10.32 0.37
CA ILE A 70 -7.64 11.06 -0.79
C ILE A 70 -7.63 12.58 -0.57
N ALA A 71 -7.94 13.04 0.65
CA ALA A 71 -7.94 14.46 0.98
C ALA A 71 -6.54 15.01 1.30
N ARG A 72 -5.56 14.14 1.56
CA ARG A 72 -4.23 14.50 2.07
C ARG A 72 -3.11 14.37 1.05
N SER A 73 -3.28 13.54 0.03
CA SER A 73 -2.25 13.23 -0.96
C SER A 73 -2.85 13.21 -2.36
N GLU A 74 -2.16 13.88 -3.29
CA GLU A 74 -2.48 13.82 -4.72
C GLU A 74 -2.14 12.45 -5.29
N LYS A 75 -1.00 11.88 -4.91
CA LYS A 75 -0.62 10.53 -5.32
C LYS A 75 -1.61 9.46 -4.85
N CYS A 76 -2.18 9.60 -3.65
CA CYS A 76 -3.27 8.72 -3.23
C CYS A 76 -4.54 8.88 -4.08
N ARG A 77 -4.85 10.07 -4.61
CA ARG A 77 -5.98 10.26 -5.54
C ARG A 77 -5.69 9.62 -6.89
N GLU A 78 -4.49 9.80 -7.43
CA GLU A 78 -4.06 9.17 -8.68
C GLU A 78 -4.12 7.64 -8.59
N LEU A 79 -3.71 7.04 -7.46
CA LEU A 79 -3.70 5.58 -7.28
C LEU A 79 -5.11 4.97 -7.12
N ALA A 80 -6.08 5.74 -6.64
CA ALA A 80 -7.43 5.25 -6.37
C ALA A 80 -8.36 5.28 -7.58
N LEU A 81 -7.94 5.92 -8.68
CA LEU A 81 -8.68 6.09 -9.93
C LEU A 81 -8.17 5.12 -11.01
#